data_AF-A0A0M8VE35-F1
#
_entry.id   AF-A0A0M8VE35-F1
#
_cell.length_a   1.000
_cell.length_b   1.000
_cell.length_c   1.000
_cell.angle_alpha   90.00
_cell.angle_beta   90.00
_cell.angle_gamma   90.00
#
_symmetry.space_group_name_H-M   'P 1'
#
loop_
_entity.id
_entity.type
_entity.pdbx_description
1 polymer ?
#
loop_
_entity_poly.entity_id
_entity_poly.type
_entity_poly.pdbx_seq_one_letter_code
_entity_poly.pdbx_strand_id
1 'polypeptide(L)'
;MSDRRSLVWLGLTPEPEQELPTAVAALRAPVTDCPPSSLVAAERQRVERLVLRGTQHTWLRYLHEVTDLVVRAAQGSTTADPRPALVAGEVVLDHHRMLIGLPGTAYARTAAQRRDLEGALARLRSRTGPTLSGHFEPRSTV
;
A
#
# COMPACT_ATOMS: atom_id res chain seq x y z
N MET A 1 -8.62 35.83 4.89
CA MET A 1 -9.54 34.68 4.82
C MET A 1 -8.68 33.43 4.78
N SER A 2 -8.49 32.77 5.92
CA SER A 2 -7.60 31.61 6.01
C SER A 2 -8.26 30.41 5.35
N ASP A 3 -7.70 29.95 4.23
CA ASP A 3 -8.01 28.64 3.66
C ASP A 3 -7.82 27.60 4.75
N ARG A 4 -8.93 27.10 5.32
CA ARG A 4 -8.88 25.94 6.20
C ARG A 4 -8.29 24.81 5.36
N ARG A 5 -7.03 24.46 5.63
CA ARG A 5 -6.38 23.25 5.13
C ARG A 5 -7.28 22.08 5.53
N SER A 6 -8.14 21.67 4.61
CA SER A 6 -9.04 20.54 4.82
C SER A 6 -8.16 19.30 4.89
N LEU A 7 -7.94 18.79 6.10
CA LEU A 7 -7.24 17.54 6.38
C LEU A 7 -8.17 16.33 6.27
N VAL A 8 -9.36 16.53 5.69
CA VAL A 8 -10.40 15.50 5.52
C VAL A 8 -9.94 14.34 4.62
N TRP A 9 -8.89 14.55 3.82
CA TRP A 9 -8.22 13.51 3.04
C TRP A 9 -7.19 12.70 3.86
N LEU A 10 -6.84 13.11 5.09
CA LEU A 10 -5.97 12.35 6.00
C LEU A 10 -6.79 11.36 6.84
N GLY A 11 -7.75 10.67 6.24
CA GLY A 11 -8.36 9.48 6.83
C GLY A 11 -7.31 8.38 6.93
N LEU A 12 -6.33 8.57 7.81
CA LEU A 12 -5.21 7.71 8.09
C LEU A 12 -5.33 7.28 9.56
N THR A 13 -5.98 6.14 9.77
CA THR A 13 -5.54 5.12 10.74
C THR A 13 -6.33 3.85 10.43
N PRO A 14 -5.63 2.79 10.01
CA PRO A 14 -5.44 1.64 10.89
C PRO A 14 -3.95 1.24 10.95
N GLU A 15 -3.54 0.50 11.98
CA GLU A 15 -2.18 -0.06 12.17
C GLU A 15 -1.37 -0.43 10.90
N PRO A 16 -1.92 -1.01 9.81
CA PRO A 16 -1.22 -1.24 8.54
C PRO A 16 -0.64 0.01 7.85
N GLU A 17 -1.15 1.21 8.10
CA GLU A 17 -0.60 2.44 7.53
C GLU A 17 0.77 2.80 8.09
N GLN A 18 1.08 2.36 9.32
CA GLN A 18 2.44 2.49 9.87
C GLN A 18 3.44 1.63 9.09
N GLU A 19 2.97 0.55 8.46
CA GLU A 19 3.78 -0.36 7.68
C GLU A 19 4.01 0.15 6.25
N LEU A 20 3.23 1.14 5.79
CA LEU A 20 3.30 1.65 4.42
C LEU A 20 4.68 2.19 4.03
N PRO A 21 5.39 3.01 4.85
CA PRO A 21 6.74 3.45 4.51
C PRO A 21 7.72 2.27 4.34
N THR A 22 7.60 1.24 5.18
CA THR A 22 8.44 0.03 5.09
C THR A 22 8.09 -0.78 3.84
N ALA A 23 6.79 -0.97 3.56
CA ALA A 23 6.30 -1.70 2.40
C ALA A 23 6.70 -1.01 1.08
N VAL A 24 6.54 0.32 0.99
CA VAL A 24 6.93 1.10 -0.18
C VAL A 24 8.45 1.12 -0.35
N ALA A 25 9.21 1.22 0.75
CA ALA A 25 10.67 1.11 0.69
C ALA A 25 11.12 -0.27 0.18
N ALA A 26 10.46 -1.35 0.61
CA ALA A 26 10.72 -2.70 0.10
C ALA A 26 10.41 -2.83 -1.40
N LEU A 27 9.31 -2.22 -1.87
CA LEU A 27 8.96 -2.20 -3.31
C LEU A 27 9.93 -1.38 -4.17
N ARG A 28 10.59 -0.37 -3.57
CA ARG A 28 11.57 0.50 -4.26
C ARG A 28 13.00 -0.04 -4.17
N ALA A 29 13.29 -0.89 -3.20
CA ALA A 29 14.60 -1.49 -3.05
C ALA A 29 14.86 -2.49 -4.20
N PRO A 30 16.10 -2.55 -4.74
CA PRO A 30 16.50 -3.66 -5.60
C PRO A 30 16.39 -4.98 -4.82
N VAL A 31 15.98 -6.06 -5.50
CA VAL A 31 15.64 -7.40 -4.93
C VAL A 31 16.66 -7.85 -3.87
N THR A 32 16.39 -7.50 -2.62
CA THR A 32 17.17 -7.83 -1.43
C THR A 32 16.15 -8.04 -0.32
N ASP A 33 16.34 -9.08 0.50
CA ASP A 33 15.34 -9.57 1.47
C ASP A 33 14.97 -8.56 2.58
N CYS A 34 15.69 -7.45 2.71
CA CYS A 34 15.38 -6.39 3.67
C CYS A 34 15.67 -5.01 3.07
N PRO A 35 14.71 -4.06 3.08
CA PRO A 35 14.98 -2.70 2.66
C PRO A 35 15.99 -2.04 3.61
N PRO A 36 17.04 -1.36 3.10
CA PRO A 36 17.96 -0.62 3.95
C PRO A 36 17.20 0.44 4.76
N SER A 37 17.55 0.58 6.03
CA SER A 37 16.89 1.50 6.98
C SER A 37 16.88 2.96 6.49
N SER A 38 17.85 3.35 5.67
CA SER A 38 17.91 4.66 5.02
C SER A 38 16.78 4.90 4.02
N LEU A 39 16.36 3.89 3.26
CA LEU A 39 15.21 3.99 2.34
C LEU A 39 13.89 4.10 3.11
N VAL A 40 13.74 3.34 4.20
CA VAL A 40 12.57 3.42 5.07
C VAL A 40 12.48 4.82 5.70
N ALA A 41 13.59 5.36 6.21
CA ALA A 41 13.64 6.70 6.80
C ALA A 41 13.33 7.79 5.76
N ALA A 42 13.86 7.67 4.55
CA ALA A 42 13.60 8.61 3.46
C ALA A 42 12.11 8.61 3.06
N GLU A 43 11.50 7.42 2.97
CA GLU A 43 10.08 7.28 2.65
C GLU A 43 9.20 7.84 3.77
N ARG A 44 9.54 7.55 5.03
CA ARG A 44 8.86 8.14 6.20
C ARG A 44 8.91 9.67 6.17
N GLN A 45 10.08 10.26 5.90
CA GLN A 45 10.22 11.72 5.80
C GLN A 45 9.46 12.31 4.60
N ARG A 46 9.28 11.54 3.52
CA ARG A 46 8.49 11.95 2.37
C ARG A 46 7.00 11.98 2.70
N VAL A 47 6.48 10.92 3.33
CA VAL A 47 5.09 10.85 3.81
C VAL A 47 4.85 11.95 4.85
N GLU A 48 5.74 12.12 5.82
CA GLU A 48 5.64 13.18 6.84
C GLU A 48 5.54 14.58 6.21
N ARG A 49 6.37 14.87 5.20
CA ARG A 49 6.27 16.15 4.46
C ARG A 49 4.97 16.30 3.70
N LEU A 50 4.46 15.23 3.10
CA LEU A 50 3.16 15.23 2.41
C LEU A 50 2.00 15.46 3.39
N VAL A 51 2.05 14.87 4.57
CA VAL A 51 1.04 15.04 5.62
C VAL A 51 1.09 16.46 6.21
N LEU A 52 2.28 16.94 6.57
CA LEU A 52 2.44 18.23 7.26
C LEU A 52 2.34 19.44 6.32
N ARG A 53 2.76 19.30 5.06
CA ARG A 53 2.90 20.43 4.12
C ARG A 53 2.29 20.17 2.74
N GLY A 54 1.78 18.97 2.50
CA GLY A 54 1.22 18.61 1.20
C GLY A 54 -0.17 19.17 0.98
N THR A 55 -0.61 18.98 -0.25
CA THR A 55 -1.97 19.23 -0.71
C THR A 55 -2.62 17.90 -1.09
N GLN A 56 -3.95 17.89 -1.19
CA GLN A 56 -4.69 16.75 -1.72
C GLN A 56 -4.14 16.27 -3.08
N HIS A 57 -3.75 17.20 -3.95
CA HIS A 57 -3.20 16.85 -5.26
C HIS A 57 -1.86 16.10 -5.14
N THR A 58 -0.93 16.61 -4.31
CA THR A 58 0.36 15.94 -4.10
C THR A 58 0.22 14.60 -3.39
N TRP A 59 -0.80 14.46 -2.53
CA TRP A 59 -1.14 13.21 -1.87
C TRP A 59 -1.71 12.18 -2.85
N LEU A 60 -2.69 12.55 -3.69
CA LEU A 60 -3.23 11.65 -4.71
C LEU A 60 -2.16 11.23 -5.73
N ARG A 61 -1.23 12.12 -6.08
CA ARG A 61 -0.07 11.79 -6.90
C ARG A 61 0.82 10.74 -6.23
N TYR A 62 1.06 10.87 -4.93
CA TYR A 62 1.80 9.87 -4.16
C TYR A 62 1.12 8.50 -4.18
N LEU A 63 -0.19 8.44 -3.95
CA LEU A 63 -0.96 7.18 -4.01
C LEU A 63 -0.92 6.54 -5.41
N HIS A 64 -0.92 7.35 -6.46
CA HIS A 64 -0.75 6.85 -7.82
C HIS A 64 0.63 6.21 -8.02
N GLU A 65 1.70 6.85 -7.55
CA GLU A 65 3.06 6.27 -7.60
C GLU A 65 3.14 4.91 -6.86
N VAL A 66 2.45 4.78 -5.72
CA VAL A 66 2.38 3.51 -4.97
C VAL A 66 1.56 2.47 -5.72
N THR A 67 0.45 2.87 -6.35
CA THR A 67 -0.35 1.98 -7.22
C THR A 67 0.51 1.38 -8.33
N ASP A 68 1.32 2.20 -9.01
CA ASP A 68 2.20 1.73 -10.08
C ASP A 68 3.29 0.76 -9.57
N LEU A 69 3.76 0.93 -8.32
CA LEU A 69 4.68 -0.01 -7.68
C LEU A 69 4.01 -1.36 -7.42
N VAL A 70 2.80 -1.36 -6.87
CA VAL A 70 2.02 -2.58 -6.58
C VAL A 70 1.66 -3.31 -7.87
N VAL A 71 1.20 -2.60 -8.90
CA VAL A 71 0.85 -3.17 -10.20
C VAL A 71 2.08 -3.80 -10.87
N ARG A 72 3.25 -3.13 -10.83
CA ARG A 72 4.50 -3.72 -11.33
C ARG A 72 4.91 -4.96 -10.55
N ALA A 73 4.82 -4.94 -9.22
CA ALA A 73 5.09 -6.11 -8.39
C ALA A 73 4.13 -7.29 -8.66
N ALA A 74 2.88 -6.99 -9.03
CA ALA A 74 1.90 -7.98 -9.45
C ALA A 74 2.17 -8.58 -10.84
N GLN A 75 2.84 -7.84 -11.73
CA GLN A 75 3.22 -8.28 -13.08
C GLN A 75 4.58 -9.00 -13.11
N GLY A 76 5.49 -8.68 -12.20
CA GLY A 76 6.80 -9.32 -12.10
C GLY A 76 6.69 -10.81 -11.75
N SER A 77 7.45 -11.65 -12.46
CA SER A 77 7.50 -13.12 -12.27
C SER A 77 8.53 -13.58 -11.22
N THR A 78 9.09 -12.68 -10.42
CA THR A 78 10.27 -12.99 -9.60
C THR A 78 9.91 -13.28 -8.15
N THR A 79 10.61 -14.25 -7.58
CA THR A 79 10.71 -14.81 -6.21
C THR A 79 10.68 -13.84 -5.01
N ALA A 80 10.40 -12.56 -5.20
CA ALA A 80 10.28 -11.59 -4.12
C ALA A 80 9.00 -11.83 -3.30
N ASP A 81 9.10 -11.63 -1.98
CA ASP A 81 7.98 -11.74 -1.05
C ASP A 81 6.81 -10.84 -1.51
N PRO A 82 5.60 -11.39 -1.76
CA PRO A 82 4.44 -10.60 -2.18
C PRO A 82 3.84 -9.75 -1.05
N ARG A 83 4.20 -9.99 0.23
CA ARG A 83 3.59 -9.31 1.39
C ARG A 83 3.69 -7.78 1.34
N PRO A 84 4.83 -7.15 1.03
CA PRO A 84 4.91 -5.69 0.96
C PRO A 84 3.98 -5.08 -0.10
N ALA A 85 3.80 -5.77 -1.23
CA ALA A 85 2.88 -5.34 -2.29
C ALA A 85 1.41 -5.47 -1.85
N LEU A 86 1.08 -6.52 -1.08
CA LEU A 86 -0.25 -6.70 -0.50
C LEU A 86 -0.59 -5.60 0.51
N VAL A 87 0.29 -5.36 1.49
CA VAL A 87 0.09 -4.33 2.51
C VAL A 87 -0.07 -2.95 1.87
N ALA A 88 0.86 -2.56 0.98
CA ALA A 88 0.78 -1.27 0.31
C ALA A 88 -0.49 -1.15 -0.56
N GLY A 89 -0.86 -2.21 -1.29
CA GLY A 89 -2.03 -2.21 -2.15
C GLY A 89 -3.35 -2.12 -1.37
N GLU A 90 -3.46 -2.80 -0.23
CA GLU A 90 -4.65 -2.76 0.62
C GLU A 90 -4.86 -1.38 1.24
N VAL A 91 -3.80 -0.77 1.78
CA VAL A 91 -3.87 0.59 2.36
C VAL A 91 -4.27 1.63 1.31
N VAL A 92 -3.68 1.59 0.11
CA VAL A 92 -4.03 2.55 -0.95
C VAL A 92 -5.47 2.34 -1.45
N LEU A 93 -5.91 1.08 -1.57
CA LEU A 93 -7.27 0.77 -1.99
C LEU A 93 -8.31 1.26 -0.97
N ASP A 94 -8.05 1.06 0.32
CA ASP A 94 -8.91 1.55 1.38
C ASP A 94 -9.01 3.08 1.34
N HIS A 95 -7.87 3.75 1.18
CA HIS A 95 -7.83 5.19 1.01
C HIS A 95 -8.67 5.69 -0.17
N HIS A 96 -8.58 5.04 -1.33
CA HIS A 96 -9.40 5.40 -2.48
C HIS A 96 -10.89 5.14 -2.27
N ARG A 97 -11.27 4.17 -1.43
CA ARG A 97 -12.67 3.90 -1.07
C ARG A 97 -13.20 4.97 -0.12
N MET A 98 -12.41 5.41 0.86
CA MET A 98 -12.80 6.47 1.78
C MET A 98 -13.13 7.80 1.08
N LEU A 99 -12.56 8.07 -0.10
CA LEU A 99 -12.89 9.24 -0.91
C LEU A 99 -14.38 9.34 -1.29
N ILE A 100 -15.14 8.24 -1.26
CA ILE A 100 -16.59 8.24 -1.57
C ILE A 100 -17.38 9.11 -0.57
N GLY A 101 -16.91 9.18 0.67
CA GLY A 101 -17.54 9.97 1.73
C GLY A 101 -17.19 11.45 1.66
N LEU A 102 -16.33 11.87 0.72
CA LEU A 102 -15.85 13.23 0.61
C LEU A 102 -16.50 13.96 -0.56
N PRO A 103 -16.85 15.25 -0.38
CA PRO A 103 -17.36 16.06 -1.48
C PRO A 103 -16.27 16.25 -2.56
N GLY A 104 -16.66 16.15 -3.84
CA GLY A 104 -15.80 16.43 -4.98
C GLY A 104 -15.64 15.26 -5.95
N THR A 105 -14.73 15.43 -6.92
CA THR A 105 -14.53 14.46 -8.02
C THR A 105 -13.40 13.46 -7.77
N ALA A 106 -12.74 13.51 -6.60
CA ALA A 106 -11.58 12.68 -6.30
C ALA A 106 -11.89 11.17 -6.33
N TYR A 107 -13.06 10.76 -5.85
CA TYR A 107 -13.51 9.37 -5.93
C TYR A 107 -13.68 8.88 -7.37
N ALA A 108 -14.27 9.70 -8.24
CA ALA A 108 -14.42 9.36 -9.66
C ALA A 108 -13.05 9.31 -10.38
N ARG A 109 -12.17 10.26 -10.08
CA ARG A 109 -10.82 10.35 -10.68
C ARG A 109 -9.93 9.14 -10.35
N THR A 110 -10.10 8.55 -9.18
CA THR A 110 -9.33 7.38 -8.72
C THR A 110 -9.94 6.04 -9.15
N ALA A 111 -11.01 6.03 -9.97
CA ALA A 111 -11.69 4.81 -10.37
C ALA A 111 -10.82 3.83 -11.18
N ALA A 112 -9.93 4.34 -12.04
CA ALA A 112 -8.98 3.50 -12.76
C ALA A 112 -7.99 2.82 -11.80
N GLN A 113 -7.38 3.62 -10.91
CA GLN A 113 -6.43 3.14 -9.90
C GLN A 113 -7.05 2.06 -8.99
N ARG A 114 -8.32 2.22 -8.58
CA ARG A 114 -9.02 1.18 -7.81
C ARG A 114 -9.13 -0.14 -8.57
N ARG A 115 -9.52 -0.11 -9.85
CA ARG A 115 -9.64 -1.33 -10.67
C ARG A 115 -8.28 -2.02 -10.84
N ASP A 116 -7.23 -1.22 -11.09
CA ASP A 116 -5.88 -1.74 -11.27
C ASP A 116 -5.34 -2.39 -9.98
N LEU A 117 -5.58 -1.75 -8.83
CA LEU A 117 -5.24 -2.30 -7.51
C LEU A 117 -6.01 -3.58 -7.19
N GLU A 118 -7.32 -3.61 -7.44
CA GLU A 118 -8.14 -4.82 -7.22
C GLU A 118 -7.64 -5.99 -8.07
N GLY A 119 -7.30 -5.74 -9.34
CA GLY A 119 -6.69 -6.74 -10.21
C GLY A 119 -5.29 -7.18 -9.75
N ALA A 120 -4.46 -6.25 -9.30
CA ALA A 120 -3.12 -6.54 -8.79
C ALA A 120 -3.17 -7.37 -7.49
N LEU A 121 -4.03 -6.99 -6.54
CA LEU A 121 -4.23 -7.70 -5.27
C LEU A 121 -4.78 -9.11 -5.50
N ALA A 122 -5.71 -9.29 -6.43
CA ALA A 122 -6.20 -10.61 -6.81
C ALA A 122 -5.06 -11.52 -7.28
N ARG A 123 -4.19 -11.02 -8.18
CA ARG A 123 -3.03 -11.77 -8.67
C ARG A 123 -2.02 -12.08 -7.56
N LEU A 124 -1.74 -11.10 -6.70
CA LEU A 124 -0.86 -11.27 -5.55
C LEU A 124 -1.37 -12.36 -4.59
N ARG A 125 -2.66 -12.33 -4.23
CA ARG A 125 -3.28 -13.33 -3.34
C ARG A 125 -3.30 -14.72 -3.95
N SER A 126 -3.53 -14.84 -5.27
CA SER A 126 -3.44 -16.13 -5.97
C SER A 126 -2.03 -16.73 -5.91
N ARG A 127 -0.97 -15.91 -5.87
CA ARG A 127 0.41 -16.38 -5.67
C ARG A 127 0.70 -16.80 -4.23
N THR A 128 -0.01 -16.23 -3.26
CA THR A 128 0.12 -16.56 -1.83
C THR A 128 -0.78 -17.75 -1.40
N GLY A 129 -1.55 -18.34 -2.33
CA GLY A 129 -2.43 -19.48 -2.04
C GLY A 129 -1.71 -20.75 -1.58
N PRO A 130 -2.42 -21.64 -0.87
CA PRO A 130 -2.16 -21.99 0.52
C PRO A 130 -0.83 -22.74 0.71
N THR A 131 0.19 -22.08 1.25
CA THR A 131 1.28 -22.79 1.91
C THR A 131 0.81 -23.29 3.27
N LEU A 132 0.38 -24.56 3.30
CA LEU A 132 0.36 -25.50 4.44
C LEU A 132 -0.55 -25.15 5.63
N SER A 133 -1.79 -25.68 5.57
CA SER A 133 -2.33 -26.38 6.75
C SER A 133 -1.34 -27.50 7.09
N GLY A 134 -0.36 -27.19 7.94
CA GLY A 134 0.44 -28.19 8.64
C GLY A 134 -0.50 -29.03 9.48
N HIS A 135 -0.91 -30.16 8.92
CA HIS A 135 -1.47 -31.29 9.64
C HIS A 135 -0.44 -31.71 10.70
N PHE A 136 -0.54 -31.12 11.89
CA PHE A 136 0.11 -31.65 13.07
C PHE A 136 -0.69 -32.89 13.45
N GLU A 137 -0.30 -34.06 12.95
CA GLU A 137 -0.66 -35.30 13.64
C GLU A 137 -0.03 -35.25 15.03
N PRO A 138 -0.83 -35.32 16.12
CA PRO A 138 -0.26 -35.64 17.41
C PRO A 138 0.17 -37.10 17.36
N ARG A 139 1.48 -37.31 17.31
CA ARG A 139 2.10 -38.63 17.45
C ARG A 139 1.68 -39.22 18.80
N SER A 140 0.73 -40.16 18.80
CA SER A 140 0.42 -40.99 19.95
C SER A 140 1.65 -41.82 20.31
N THR A 141 2.27 -41.53 21.44
CA THR A 141 3.15 -42.47 22.14
C THR A 141 2.35 -43.19 23.20
N VAL A 142 2.20 -44.50 22.99
CA VAL A 142 1.91 -45.51 24.01
C VAL A 142 3.19 -45.83 24.75
#